data_AF-A0A3D4W8L1-F1
#
_entry.id   AF-A0A3D4W8L1-F1
#
_cell.length_a   1.000
_cell.length_b   1.000
_cell.length_c   1.000
_cell.angle_alpha   90.00
_cell.angle_beta   90.00
_cell.angle_gamma   90.00
#
_symmetry.space_group_name_H-M   'P 1'
#
loop_
_entity.id
_entity.type
_entity.pdbx_description
1 polymer ?
#
loop_
_entity_poly.entity_id
_entity_poly.type
_entity_poly.pdbx_seq_one_letter_code
_entity_poly.pdbx_strand_id
1 'polypeptide(L)'
;MLPLPADAKILVCGPAAHNMRPLLGGWSYSWQGNLVNEFTEGYSTIYEAIRDLSSVPGHIELLEGVIYSDTGEFRNERKRKPELLAGKAAKADYIVICAGENSYTEFSGNDTGLDLSDNQKELIRIAASTGKPVILVLVQGRPRIIRPVEPLAKAILNAYLPGNYGGEALARILFGETNPSGKLPYTYPKYSYSLEPYYHKHTEALKIKGVPRGTAAEPQYPFGFGLSYSRFVYSELKPAKKEYHPGETVRVSVKLQNNSGREGMETVQVFV
;
A
#
# COMPACT_ATOMS: atom_id res chain seq x y z
N MET A 1 3.67 -15.24 0.83
CA MET A 1 2.33 -15.39 1.42
C MET A 1 1.28 -15.06 0.38
N LEU A 2 1.30 -13.86 -0.22
CA LEU A 2 0.53 -13.62 -1.44
C LEU A 2 1.16 -14.37 -2.64
N PRO A 3 0.37 -14.78 -3.64
CA PRO A 3 -1.10 -14.67 -3.69
C PRO A 3 -1.83 -15.64 -2.76
N LEU A 4 -3.08 -15.35 -2.43
CA LEU A 4 -3.96 -16.17 -1.61
C LEU A 4 -4.65 -17.28 -2.42
N PRO A 5 -4.96 -18.44 -1.79
CA PRO A 5 -5.83 -19.44 -2.39
C PRO A 5 -7.22 -18.85 -2.73
N ALA A 6 -7.80 -19.26 -3.85
CA ALA A 6 -9.09 -18.77 -4.32
C ALA A 6 -10.28 -19.11 -3.37
N ASP A 7 -10.12 -20.14 -2.54
CA ASP A 7 -11.09 -20.62 -1.55
C ASP A 7 -10.74 -20.21 -0.11
N ALA A 8 -9.77 -19.31 0.08
CA ALA A 8 -9.34 -18.86 1.40
C ALA A 8 -10.46 -18.19 2.21
N LYS A 9 -10.49 -18.45 3.53
CA LYS A 9 -11.35 -17.70 4.46
C LYS A 9 -10.69 -16.38 4.85
N ILE A 10 -11.31 -15.27 4.47
CA ILE A 10 -10.72 -13.95 4.62
C ILE A 10 -11.64 -13.08 5.47
N LEU A 11 -11.10 -12.54 6.56
CA LEU A 11 -11.72 -11.45 7.30
C LEU A 11 -11.20 -10.12 6.75
N VAL A 12 -12.09 -9.32 6.15
CA VAL A 12 -11.77 -7.98 5.64
C VAL A 12 -12.14 -6.95 6.71
N CYS A 13 -11.17 -6.12 7.07
CA CYS A 13 -11.27 -5.09 8.12
C CYS A 13 -10.73 -3.74 7.64
N GLY A 14 -10.92 -2.71 8.45
CA GLY A 14 -10.37 -1.38 8.27
C GLY A 14 -11.36 -0.40 7.62
N PRO A 15 -11.12 0.91 7.80
CA PRO A 15 -12.06 1.95 7.39
C PRO A 15 -12.20 2.13 5.87
N ALA A 16 -11.25 1.61 5.09
CA ALA A 16 -11.32 1.60 3.62
C ALA A 16 -11.86 0.29 3.03
N ALA A 17 -12.23 -0.69 3.86
CA ALA A 17 -12.61 -2.03 3.40
C ALA A 17 -13.86 -2.03 2.52
N HIS A 18 -14.89 -1.29 2.91
CA HIS A 18 -16.19 -1.26 2.26
C HIS A 18 -16.65 0.18 2.03
N ASN A 19 -15.77 0.98 1.40
CA ASN A 19 -16.04 2.38 1.12
C ASN A 19 -15.34 2.82 -0.19
N MET A 20 -16.09 3.40 -1.13
CA MET A 20 -15.53 3.88 -2.41
C MET A 20 -14.75 5.19 -2.25
N ARG A 21 -15.17 6.06 -1.33
CA ARG A 21 -14.54 7.37 -1.05
C ARG A 21 -13.01 7.34 -0.93
N PRO A 22 -12.41 6.51 -0.06
CA PRO A 22 -10.96 6.45 0.05
C PRO A 22 -10.27 5.92 -1.22
N LEU A 23 -10.94 5.09 -2.04
CA LEU A 23 -10.35 4.59 -3.28
C LEU A 23 -10.19 5.69 -4.34
N LEU A 24 -11.14 6.62 -4.41
CA LEU A 24 -11.11 7.71 -5.39
C LEU A 24 -10.30 8.92 -4.91
N GLY A 25 -10.37 9.25 -3.62
CA GLY A 25 -9.72 10.44 -3.08
C GLY A 25 -10.41 11.74 -3.51
N GLY A 26 -9.68 12.85 -3.38
CA GLY A 26 -10.12 14.18 -3.82
C GLY A 26 -10.30 14.29 -5.34
N TRP A 27 -10.85 15.40 -5.83
CA TRP A 27 -11.05 15.65 -7.27
C TRP A 27 -11.89 14.61 -8.01
N SER A 28 -12.77 13.91 -7.29
CA SER A 28 -13.56 12.80 -7.82
C SER A 28 -15.04 13.05 -7.57
N TYR A 29 -15.78 13.38 -8.64
CA TYR A 29 -17.18 13.82 -8.66
C TYR A 29 -17.49 15.12 -7.90
N SER A 30 -16.98 15.27 -6.67
CA SER A 30 -16.95 16.54 -5.94
C SER A 30 -15.50 16.94 -5.66
N TRP A 31 -15.29 18.23 -5.34
CA TRP A 31 -13.95 18.74 -5.02
C TRP A 31 -13.26 17.92 -3.93
N GLN A 32 -13.93 17.64 -2.81
CA GLN A 32 -13.40 16.86 -1.68
C GLN A 32 -13.56 15.34 -1.85
N GLY A 33 -14.23 14.85 -2.89
CA GLY A 33 -14.57 13.43 -3.06
C GLY A 33 -15.62 12.90 -2.08
N ASN A 34 -16.22 13.75 -1.23
CA ASN A 34 -17.17 13.36 -0.20
C ASN A 34 -18.55 12.93 -0.73
N LEU A 35 -18.82 13.13 -2.02
CA LEU A 35 -20.07 12.73 -2.67
C LEU A 35 -19.92 11.52 -3.59
N VAL A 36 -18.75 10.86 -3.61
CA VAL A 36 -18.49 9.82 -4.62
C VAL A 36 -19.49 8.66 -4.55
N ASN A 37 -20.01 8.34 -3.35
CA ASN A 37 -20.94 7.24 -3.16
C ASN A 37 -22.29 7.46 -3.91
N GLU A 38 -22.60 8.70 -4.30
CA GLU A 38 -23.76 9.01 -5.14
C GLU A 38 -23.56 8.66 -6.62
N PHE A 39 -22.31 8.46 -7.04
CA PHE A 39 -21.91 8.28 -8.45
C PHE A 39 -21.17 6.96 -8.72
N THR A 40 -20.94 6.15 -7.69
CA THR A 40 -20.18 4.90 -7.80
C THR A 40 -21.06 3.65 -7.81
N GLU A 41 -22.35 3.79 -8.13
CA GLU A 41 -23.22 2.63 -8.36
C GLU A 41 -22.62 1.77 -9.49
N GLY A 42 -22.57 0.44 -9.26
CA GLY A 42 -21.99 -0.51 -10.21
C GLY A 42 -20.49 -0.74 -10.10
N TYR A 43 -19.78 0.00 -9.24
CA TYR A 43 -18.38 -0.29 -8.92
C TYR A 43 -18.25 -0.97 -7.56
N SER A 44 -17.24 -1.84 -7.42
CA SER A 44 -17.01 -2.63 -6.22
C SER A 44 -16.02 -1.97 -5.28
N THR A 45 -16.38 -1.92 -4.00
CA THR A 45 -15.43 -1.67 -2.90
C THR A 45 -14.41 -2.82 -2.80
N ILE A 46 -13.37 -2.68 -1.96
CA ILE A 46 -12.39 -3.75 -1.75
C ILE A 46 -13.06 -5.03 -1.24
N TYR A 47 -13.94 -4.92 -0.24
CA TYR A 47 -14.66 -6.07 0.33
C TYR A 47 -15.51 -6.79 -0.72
N GLU A 48 -16.32 -6.04 -1.48
CA GLU A 48 -17.17 -6.61 -2.52
C GLU A 48 -16.34 -7.30 -3.60
N ALA A 49 -15.27 -6.67 -4.08
CA ALA A 49 -14.39 -7.27 -5.07
C ALA A 49 -13.70 -8.55 -4.56
N ILE A 50 -13.20 -8.57 -3.31
CA ILE A 50 -12.61 -9.79 -2.74
C ILE A 50 -13.67 -10.90 -2.64
N ARG A 51 -14.90 -10.56 -2.22
CA ARG A 51 -16.02 -11.50 -2.13
C ARG A 51 -16.39 -12.07 -3.50
N ASP A 52 -16.51 -11.20 -4.50
CA ASP A 52 -17.03 -11.54 -5.82
C ASP A 52 -16.01 -12.33 -6.66
N LEU A 53 -14.71 -12.08 -6.46
CA LEU A 53 -13.63 -12.85 -7.11
C LEU A 53 -13.27 -14.14 -6.36
N SER A 54 -13.71 -14.31 -5.10
CA SER A 54 -13.49 -15.56 -4.38
C SER A 54 -14.26 -16.71 -5.04
N SER A 55 -13.63 -17.89 -5.12
CA SER A 55 -14.32 -19.11 -5.56
C SER A 55 -15.40 -19.57 -4.57
N VAL A 56 -15.37 -19.09 -3.32
CA VAL A 56 -16.36 -19.38 -2.28
C VAL A 56 -16.74 -18.06 -1.59
N PRO A 57 -17.66 -17.26 -2.14
CA PRO A 57 -18.03 -15.93 -1.58
C PRO A 57 -18.40 -15.95 -0.09
N GLY A 58 -18.99 -17.05 0.40
CA GLY A 58 -19.35 -17.24 1.81
C GLY A 58 -18.15 -17.36 2.77
N HIS A 59 -16.92 -17.47 2.26
CA HIS A 59 -15.69 -17.45 3.04
C HIS A 59 -15.18 -16.03 3.34
N ILE A 60 -15.78 -15.01 2.73
CA ILE A 60 -15.34 -13.62 2.84
C ILE A 60 -16.26 -12.88 3.81
N GLU A 61 -15.71 -12.50 4.96
CA GLU A 61 -16.46 -11.84 6.03
C GLU A 61 -15.97 -10.40 6.22
N LEU A 62 -16.91 -9.47 6.45
CA LEU A 62 -16.60 -8.06 6.74
C LEU A 62 -16.72 -7.78 8.24
N LEU A 63 -15.67 -7.18 8.80
CA LEU A 63 -15.73 -6.46 10.08
C LEU A 63 -14.79 -5.26 10.01
N GLU A 64 -15.32 -4.09 9.66
CA GLU A 64 -14.50 -2.88 9.51
C GLU A 64 -13.68 -2.56 10.77
N GLY A 65 -14.27 -2.65 11.97
CA GLY A 65 -13.60 -2.38 13.25
C GLY A 65 -13.33 -0.89 13.50
N VAL A 66 -12.98 -0.13 12.47
CA VAL A 66 -12.86 1.32 12.41
C VAL A 66 -13.52 1.77 11.12
N ILE A 67 -14.26 2.89 11.14
CA ILE A 67 -14.90 3.48 9.96
C ILE A 67 -14.62 4.96 9.87
N TYR A 68 -14.52 5.48 8.65
CA TYR A 68 -14.50 6.93 8.39
C TYR A 68 -15.90 7.54 8.53
N SER A 69 -15.94 8.85 8.62
CA SER A 69 -17.17 9.62 8.35
C SER A 69 -17.44 9.65 6.85
N ASP A 70 -18.66 9.28 6.46
CA ASP A 70 -19.05 9.20 5.04
C ASP A 70 -19.07 10.58 4.36
N THR A 71 -19.56 11.60 5.06
CA THR A 71 -19.68 12.97 4.53
C THR A 71 -18.88 14.01 5.30
N GLY A 72 -18.29 13.64 6.44
CA GLY A 72 -17.55 14.56 7.30
C GLY A 72 -16.10 14.79 6.89
N GLU A 73 -15.39 15.50 7.76
CA GLU A 73 -13.95 15.76 7.65
C GLU A 73 -13.17 14.45 7.49
N PHE A 74 -12.16 14.46 6.61
CA PHE A 74 -11.45 13.25 6.20
C PHE A 74 -10.71 12.55 7.36
N ARG A 75 -10.40 13.27 8.43
CA ARG A 75 -9.77 12.74 9.65
C ARG A 75 -10.73 12.02 10.57
N ASN A 76 -12.03 12.32 10.45
CA ASN A 76 -13.01 11.80 11.37
C ASN A 76 -13.19 10.31 11.13
N GLU A 77 -12.82 9.54 12.13
CA GLU A 77 -13.04 8.11 12.20
C GLU A 77 -13.56 7.72 13.59
N ARG A 78 -14.24 6.59 13.66
CA ARG A 78 -14.71 6.01 14.92
C ARG A 78 -14.54 4.51 14.93
N LYS A 79 -14.36 3.95 16.11
CA LYS A 79 -14.39 2.50 16.33
C LYS A 79 -15.80 1.97 16.04
N ARG A 80 -15.89 0.87 15.29
CA ARG A 80 -17.12 0.12 14.99
C ARG A 80 -16.91 -1.35 15.36
N LYS A 81 -17.17 -1.66 16.62
CA LYS A 81 -17.08 -3.02 17.19
C LYS A 81 -15.71 -3.72 16.99
N PRO A 82 -14.55 -3.04 17.20
CA PRO A 82 -13.24 -3.68 17.04
C PRO A 82 -13.01 -4.86 17.98
N GLU A 83 -13.72 -4.92 19.11
CA GLU A 83 -13.67 -6.02 20.08
C GLU A 83 -14.12 -7.37 19.51
N LEU A 84 -14.91 -7.38 18.42
CA LEU A 84 -15.36 -8.60 17.76
C LEU A 84 -14.29 -9.23 16.85
N LEU A 85 -13.21 -8.50 16.55
CA LEU A 85 -12.23 -8.92 15.55
C LEU A 85 -11.59 -10.26 15.89
N ALA A 86 -11.13 -10.45 17.14
CA ALA A 86 -10.47 -11.69 17.53
C ALA A 86 -11.39 -12.92 17.37
N GLY A 87 -12.67 -12.78 17.72
CA GLY A 87 -13.67 -13.85 17.58
C GLY A 87 -13.99 -14.19 16.12
N LYS A 88 -14.03 -13.18 15.25
CA LYS A 88 -14.22 -13.36 13.79
C LYS A 88 -12.98 -13.98 13.14
N ALA A 89 -11.80 -13.49 13.50
CA ALA A 89 -10.51 -13.98 13.00
C ALA A 89 -10.28 -15.46 13.31
N ALA A 90 -10.85 -16.00 14.39
CA ALA A 90 -10.75 -17.43 14.71
C ALA A 90 -11.29 -18.34 13.59
N LYS A 91 -12.24 -17.85 12.78
CA LYS A 91 -12.86 -18.58 11.65
C LYS A 91 -12.19 -18.29 10.31
N ALA A 92 -11.28 -17.33 10.24
CA ALA A 92 -10.58 -16.93 9.03
C ALA A 92 -9.19 -17.57 8.95
N ASP A 93 -8.69 -17.73 7.73
CA ASP A 93 -7.31 -18.14 7.45
C ASP A 93 -6.40 -16.91 7.37
N TYR A 94 -6.92 -15.80 6.85
CA TYR A 94 -6.20 -14.53 6.65
C TYR A 94 -7.03 -13.33 7.12
N ILE A 95 -6.34 -12.26 7.52
CA ILE A 95 -6.98 -10.97 7.83
C ILE A 95 -6.44 -9.93 6.85
N VAL A 96 -7.31 -9.28 6.09
CA VAL A 96 -6.97 -8.16 5.21
C VAL A 96 -7.43 -6.86 5.87
N ILE A 97 -6.50 -5.95 6.18
CA ILE A 97 -6.82 -4.66 6.80
C ILE A 97 -6.59 -3.55 5.79
N CYS A 98 -7.66 -2.86 5.42
CA CYS A 98 -7.65 -1.72 4.50
C CYS A 98 -7.57 -0.43 5.32
N ALA A 99 -6.36 0.13 5.45
CA ALA A 99 -6.02 1.27 6.29
C ALA A 99 -5.47 2.44 5.45
N GLY A 100 -5.39 3.63 6.04
CA GLY A 100 -4.82 4.81 5.41
C GLY A 100 -5.63 6.07 5.70
N GLU A 101 -6.02 6.77 4.63
CA GLU A 101 -6.69 8.08 4.69
C GLU A 101 -8.05 8.05 3.96
N ASN A 102 -9.00 8.85 4.43
CA ASN A 102 -10.20 9.18 3.65
C ASN A 102 -9.89 10.30 2.63
N SER A 103 -10.83 10.62 1.74
CA SER A 103 -10.62 11.65 0.70
C SER A 103 -10.55 13.07 1.25
N TYR A 104 -9.64 13.87 0.69
CA TYR A 104 -9.46 15.29 0.95
C TYR A 104 -8.86 15.96 -0.29
N THR A 105 -8.96 17.29 -0.35
CA THR A 105 -8.36 18.10 -1.42
C THR A 105 -7.77 19.39 -0.90
N GLU A 106 -6.56 19.71 -1.38
CA GLU A 106 -5.85 20.98 -1.14
C GLU A 106 -5.77 21.38 0.34
N PHE A 107 -6.06 22.63 0.67
CA PHE A 107 -5.90 23.23 1.99
C PHE A 107 -6.67 22.47 3.08
N SER A 108 -7.88 22.00 2.77
CA SER A 108 -8.69 21.20 3.70
C SER A 108 -8.03 19.86 4.06
N GLY A 109 -7.08 19.39 3.24
CA GLY A 109 -6.27 18.20 3.48
C GLY A 109 -5.06 18.41 4.39
N ASN A 110 -4.71 19.65 4.77
CA ASN A 110 -3.51 19.97 5.55
C ASN A 110 -3.50 19.28 6.91
N ASP A 111 -2.54 18.39 7.16
CA ASP A 111 -2.39 17.64 8.42
C ASP A 111 -1.11 18.02 9.16
N THR A 112 -1.10 17.86 10.48
CA THR A 112 0.05 18.25 11.32
C THR A 112 1.10 17.15 11.47
N GLY A 113 0.84 15.96 10.93
CA GLY A 113 1.76 14.83 10.96
C GLY A 113 1.40 13.75 9.94
N LEU A 114 2.28 12.75 9.82
CA LEU A 114 2.11 11.62 8.90
C LEU A 114 1.73 10.32 9.62
N ASP A 115 1.58 10.32 10.94
CA ASP A 115 1.32 9.09 11.69
C ASP A 115 -0.01 8.44 11.29
N LEU A 116 -0.02 7.14 11.00
CA LEU A 116 -1.27 6.42 10.84
C LEU A 116 -2.12 6.57 12.11
N SER A 117 -3.44 6.71 11.97
CA SER A 117 -4.34 6.92 13.11
C SER A 117 -4.18 5.87 14.21
N ASP A 118 -4.33 6.28 15.46
CA ASP A 118 -4.25 5.39 16.62
C ASP A 118 -5.30 4.28 16.58
N ASN A 119 -6.54 4.55 16.16
CA ASN A 119 -7.56 3.49 16.09
C ASN A 119 -7.19 2.44 15.04
N GLN A 120 -6.66 2.86 13.89
CA GLN A 120 -6.22 1.95 12.84
C GLN A 120 -4.99 1.13 13.29
N LYS A 121 -4.02 1.76 13.95
CA LYS A 121 -2.87 1.05 14.55
C LYS A 121 -3.32 0.05 15.60
N GLU A 122 -4.29 0.39 16.44
CA GLU A 122 -4.88 -0.51 17.42
C GLU A 122 -5.57 -1.70 16.76
N LEU A 123 -6.38 -1.46 15.72
CA LEU A 123 -7.02 -2.53 14.94
C LEU A 123 -6.00 -3.51 14.36
N ILE A 124 -4.89 -3.01 13.80
CA ILE A 124 -3.80 -3.85 13.27
C ILE A 124 -3.14 -4.67 14.38
N ARG A 125 -2.93 -4.08 15.58
CA ARG A 125 -2.37 -4.81 16.73
C ARG A 125 -3.32 -5.91 17.24
N ILE A 126 -4.62 -5.64 17.30
CA ILE A 126 -5.64 -6.63 17.67
C ILE A 126 -5.63 -7.78 16.66
N ALA A 127 -5.59 -7.49 15.35
CA ALA A 127 -5.50 -8.52 14.33
C ALA A 127 -4.23 -9.36 14.44
N ALA A 128 -3.08 -8.72 14.64
CA ALA A 128 -1.80 -9.41 14.78
C ALA A 128 -1.74 -10.31 16.02
N SER A 129 -2.38 -9.91 17.13
CA SER A 129 -2.40 -10.72 18.36
C SER A 129 -3.21 -12.01 18.24
N THR A 130 -4.06 -12.15 17.22
CA THR A 130 -4.76 -13.40 16.92
C THR A 130 -3.84 -14.50 16.39
N GLY A 131 -2.62 -14.16 15.97
CA GLY A 131 -1.67 -15.07 15.33
C GLY A 131 -1.99 -15.39 13.86
N LYS A 132 -3.11 -14.88 13.33
CA LYS A 132 -3.46 -15.03 11.91
C LYS A 132 -2.56 -14.15 11.03
N PRO A 133 -2.21 -14.57 9.80
CA PRO A 133 -1.47 -13.74 8.87
C PRO A 133 -2.27 -12.48 8.50
N VAL A 134 -1.68 -11.31 8.79
CA VAL A 134 -2.26 -10.00 8.46
C VAL A 134 -1.69 -9.49 7.13
N ILE A 135 -2.56 -9.05 6.23
CA ILE A 135 -2.24 -8.34 5.00
C ILE A 135 -2.70 -6.90 5.17
N LEU A 136 -1.77 -5.95 5.08
CA LEU A 136 -2.08 -4.53 5.17
C LEU A 136 -2.24 -3.95 3.77
N VAL A 137 -3.41 -3.41 3.47
CA VAL A 137 -3.69 -2.67 2.24
C VAL A 137 -3.74 -1.18 2.59
N LEU A 138 -2.83 -0.40 2.01
CA LEU A 138 -2.73 1.04 2.27
C LEU A 138 -3.46 1.82 1.17
N VAL A 139 -4.60 2.42 1.53
CA VAL A 139 -5.41 3.28 0.68
C VAL A 139 -5.27 4.72 1.19
N GLN A 140 -4.45 5.50 0.52
CA GLN A 140 -3.98 6.79 1.05
C GLN A 140 -3.44 7.70 -0.06
N GLY A 141 -3.62 9.01 0.11
CA GLY A 141 -3.04 10.03 -0.78
C GLY A 141 -1.59 10.38 -0.43
N ARG A 142 -1.20 10.20 0.84
CA ARG A 142 0.16 10.43 1.35
C ARG A 142 0.71 9.20 2.06
N PRO A 143 2.04 9.03 2.14
CA PRO A 143 2.62 7.90 2.85
C PRO A 143 2.52 8.07 4.37
N ARG A 144 1.49 7.49 4.99
CA ARG A 144 1.39 7.49 6.46
C ARG A 144 2.53 6.66 7.08
N ILE A 145 3.01 7.04 8.26
CA ILE A 145 4.05 6.30 8.97
C ILE A 145 3.50 4.95 9.44
N ILE A 146 4.00 3.88 8.82
CA ILE A 146 3.62 2.50 9.12
C ILE A 146 4.68 1.74 9.93
N ARG A 147 5.84 2.35 10.23
CA ARG A 147 6.93 1.72 11.01
C ARG A 147 6.44 0.94 12.25
N PRO A 148 5.48 1.43 13.06
CA PRO A 148 5.02 0.70 14.25
C PRO A 148 4.17 -0.55 13.96
N VAL A 149 3.63 -0.68 12.75
CA VAL A 149 2.70 -1.75 12.36
C VAL A 149 3.21 -2.63 11.23
N GLU A 150 4.21 -2.18 10.46
CA GLU A 150 4.85 -2.94 9.38
C GLU A 150 5.36 -4.31 9.86
N PRO A 151 6.05 -4.45 11.02
CA PRO A 151 6.49 -5.75 11.51
C PRO A 151 5.36 -6.73 11.87
N LEU A 152 4.13 -6.23 12.02
CA LEU A 152 2.94 -7.02 12.36
C LEU A 152 2.25 -7.57 11.09
N ALA A 153 2.55 -7.01 9.93
CA ALA A 153 1.99 -7.44 8.65
C ALA A 153 2.89 -8.50 7.99
N LYS A 154 2.27 -9.55 7.43
CA LYS A 154 2.96 -10.57 6.63
C LYS A 154 3.09 -10.17 5.15
N ALA A 155 2.25 -9.25 4.69
CA ALA A 155 2.35 -8.60 3.39
C ALA A 155 1.76 -7.19 3.46
N ILE A 156 2.26 -6.29 2.61
CA ILE A 156 1.76 -4.93 2.47
C ILE A 156 1.53 -4.64 0.98
N LEU A 157 0.34 -4.14 0.64
CA LEU A 157 0.00 -3.62 -0.68
C LEU A 157 -0.28 -2.13 -0.55
N ASN A 158 0.49 -1.28 -1.24
CA ASN A 158 0.21 0.14 -1.32
C ASN A 158 -0.69 0.42 -2.53
N ALA A 159 -1.97 0.65 -2.28
CA ALA A 159 -3.00 0.85 -3.30
C ALA A 159 -3.09 2.30 -3.80
N TYR A 160 -2.57 3.26 -3.04
CA TYR A 160 -2.77 4.70 -3.28
C TYR A 160 -4.26 5.07 -3.28
N LEU A 161 -4.69 5.80 -4.32
CA LEU A 161 -6.06 6.17 -4.64
C LEU A 161 -6.40 5.51 -5.98
N PRO A 162 -6.74 4.21 -5.99
CA PRO A 162 -6.81 3.40 -7.22
C PRO A 162 -8.07 3.63 -8.08
N GLY A 163 -8.99 4.50 -7.66
CA GLY A 163 -10.19 4.86 -8.41
C GLY A 163 -11.28 3.79 -8.43
N ASN A 164 -12.23 3.92 -9.36
CA ASN A 164 -13.43 3.08 -9.47
C ASN A 164 -13.16 1.57 -9.60
N TYR A 165 -12.10 1.18 -10.31
CA TYR A 165 -11.72 -0.23 -10.51
C TYR A 165 -10.72 -0.73 -9.46
N GLY A 166 -10.44 0.10 -8.44
CA GLY A 166 -9.41 -0.19 -7.45
C GLY A 166 -9.70 -1.42 -6.59
N GLY A 167 -10.97 -1.64 -6.20
CA GLY A 167 -11.38 -2.85 -5.48
C GLY A 167 -11.08 -4.11 -6.28
N GLU A 168 -11.49 -4.14 -7.55
CA GLU A 168 -11.26 -5.27 -8.45
C GLU A 168 -9.77 -5.51 -8.71
N ALA A 169 -9.00 -4.47 -9.02
CA ALA A 169 -7.56 -4.57 -9.24
C ALA A 169 -6.83 -5.15 -8.02
N LEU A 170 -7.21 -4.72 -6.80
CA LEU A 170 -6.66 -5.24 -5.56
C LEU A 170 -7.04 -6.70 -5.33
N ALA A 171 -8.29 -7.10 -5.56
CA ALA A 171 -8.74 -8.48 -5.43
C ALA A 171 -7.98 -9.41 -6.40
N ARG A 172 -7.81 -9.01 -7.66
CA ARG A 172 -7.03 -9.75 -8.66
C ARG A 172 -5.57 -9.92 -8.25
N ILE A 173 -4.97 -8.90 -7.64
CA ILE A 173 -3.61 -9.01 -7.06
C ILE A 173 -3.61 -9.99 -5.89
N LEU A 174 -4.55 -9.86 -4.95
CA LEU A 174 -4.63 -10.73 -3.77
C LEU A 174 -4.74 -12.21 -4.14
N PHE A 175 -5.56 -12.56 -5.13
CA PHE A 175 -5.72 -13.94 -5.61
C PHE A 175 -4.69 -14.36 -6.67
N GLY A 176 -3.82 -13.44 -7.10
CA GLY A 176 -2.72 -13.74 -8.03
C GLY A 176 -3.11 -13.86 -9.49
N GLU A 177 -4.32 -13.42 -9.86
CA GLU A 177 -4.71 -13.21 -11.26
C GLU A 177 -3.87 -12.11 -11.92
N THR A 178 -3.46 -11.12 -11.13
CA THR A 178 -2.56 -10.05 -11.55
C THR A 178 -1.28 -10.08 -10.72
N ASN A 179 -0.12 -10.10 -11.39
CA ASN A 179 1.18 -9.94 -10.74
C ASN A 179 1.50 -8.44 -10.57
N PRO A 180 1.74 -7.94 -9.34
CA PRO A 180 2.03 -6.52 -9.13
C PRO A 180 3.38 -6.13 -9.76
N SER A 181 3.40 -4.94 -10.37
CA SER A 181 4.57 -4.37 -11.05
C SER A 181 4.88 -2.92 -10.66
N GLY A 182 4.07 -2.32 -9.79
CA GLY A 182 4.23 -0.93 -9.36
C GLY A 182 5.56 -0.70 -8.64
N LYS A 183 6.20 0.44 -8.90
CA LYS A 183 7.39 0.92 -8.18
C LYS A 183 7.07 2.27 -7.54
N LEU A 184 7.58 2.51 -6.33
CA LEU A 184 7.34 3.74 -5.61
C LEU A 184 7.90 4.95 -6.38
N PRO A 185 7.09 5.99 -6.69
CA PRO A 185 7.56 7.21 -7.33
C PRO A 185 8.14 8.22 -6.31
N TYR A 186 8.27 7.84 -5.04
CA TYR A 186 8.85 8.64 -3.97
C TYR A 186 9.52 7.74 -2.92
N THR A 187 10.30 8.36 -2.03
CA THR A 187 10.87 7.69 -0.85
C THR A 187 9.82 7.60 0.26
N TYR A 188 9.41 6.39 0.67
CA TYR A 188 8.41 6.21 1.73
C TYR A 188 9.08 6.45 3.10
N PRO A 189 8.64 7.45 3.89
CA PRO A 189 9.30 7.81 5.15
C PRO A 189 9.06 6.80 6.27
N LYS A 190 10.09 6.60 7.10
CA LYS A 190 10.04 5.76 8.31
C LYS A 190 9.69 6.54 9.57
N TYR A 191 9.97 7.84 9.57
CA TYR A 191 9.74 8.78 10.67
C TYR A 191 9.17 10.08 10.11
N SER A 192 8.23 10.71 10.81
CA SER A 192 7.62 11.99 10.37
C SER A 192 8.62 13.15 10.29
N TYR A 193 9.77 13.03 10.97
CA TYR A 193 10.83 14.05 11.05
C TYR A 193 12.08 13.69 10.24
N SER A 194 12.05 12.59 9.48
CA SER A 194 13.16 12.11 8.63
C SER A 194 12.58 11.90 7.23
N LEU A 195 12.41 13.03 6.52
CA LEU A 195 11.82 13.07 5.20
C LEU A 195 12.92 13.37 4.19
N GLU A 196 13.37 12.36 3.44
CA GLU A 196 14.44 12.52 2.48
C GLU A 196 14.00 12.14 1.05
N PRO A 197 14.27 13.00 0.05
CA PRO A 197 14.11 12.61 -1.34
C PRO A 197 15.16 11.57 -1.76
N TYR A 198 14.94 10.89 -2.88
CA TYR A 198 15.88 9.88 -3.38
C TYR A 198 17.22 10.46 -3.82
N TYR A 199 17.26 11.77 -4.12
CA TYR A 199 18.45 12.51 -4.54
C TYR A 199 19.13 13.28 -3.37
N HIS A 200 18.94 12.80 -2.13
CA HIS A 200 19.63 13.36 -0.97
C HIS A 200 21.16 13.32 -1.14
N LYS A 201 21.87 14.23 -0.47
CA LYS A 201 23.32 14.30 -0.46
C LYS A 201 23.90 13.15 0.35
N HIS A 202 25.08 12.71 -0.04
CA HIS A 202 25.81 11.65 0.65
C HIS A 202 25.92 11.87 2.18
N THR A 203 26.13 13.12 2.59
CA THR A 203 26.24 13.51 4.01
C THR A 203 24.97 13.25 4.82
N GLU A 204 23.80 13.24 4.19
CA GLU A 204 22.49 12.99 4.83
C GLU A 204 22.28 11.49 5.14
N ALA A 205 23.02 10.59 4.48
CA ALA A 205 22.95 9.15 4.71
C ALA A 205 24.00 8.62 5.72
N LEU A 206 24.89 9.49 6.22
CA LEU A 206 25.96 9.09 7.12
C LEU A 206 25.41 8.66 8.49
N LYS A 207 25.69 7.41 8.87
CA LYS A 207 25.41 6.90 10.21
C LYS A 207 26.57 7.23 11.13
N ILE A 208 26.42 8.30 11.91
CA ILE A 208 27.43 8.77 12.86
C ILE A 208 27.17 8.11 14.22
N LYS A 209 28.22 7.51 14.81
CA LYS A 209 28.13 6.89 16.14
C LYS A 209 27.71 7.94 17.18
N GLY A 210 26.69 7.63 17.97
CA GLY A 210 26.15 8.52 19.00
C GLY A 210 24.99 9.41 18.55
N VAL A 211 24.64 9.40 17.26
CA VAL A 211 23.45 10.11 16.76
C VAL A 211 22.22 9.18 16.79
N PRO A 212 21.04 9.66 17.24
CA PRO A 212 19.81 8.86 17.29
C PRO A 212 19.42 8.23 15.94
N ARG A 213 18.66 7.12 15.97
CA ARG A 213 18.06 6.54 14.75
C ARG A 213 17.03 7.52 14.15
N GLY A 214 16.91 7.51 12.82
CA GLY A 214 16.01 8.42 12.10
C GLY A 214 16.53 9.86 11.99
N THR A 215 17.84 10.09 12.15
CA THR A 215 18.49 11.38 11.83
C THR A 215 19.35 11.32 10.57
N ALA A 216 19.52 10.11 10.02
CA ALA A 216 20.17 9.86 8.74
C ALA A 216 19.11 9.27 7.81
N ALA A 217 19.29 9.43 6.50
CA ALA A 217 18.40 8.90 5.48
C ALA A 217 18.14 7.40 5.70
N GLU A 218 16.97 7.10 6.26
CA GLU A 218 16.56 5.75 6.67
C GLU A 218 15.11 5.54 6.23
N PRO A 219 14.86 5.41 4.92
CA PRO A 219 13.51 5.28 4.42
C PRO A 219 12.88 3.96 4.86
N GLN A 220 11.56 3.94 4.96
CA GLN A 220 10.80 2.70 5.14
C GLN A 220 10.92 1.86 3.86
N TYR A 221 10.76 2.52 2.71
CA TYR A 221 11.01 1.95 1.38
C TYR A 221 11.62 3.03 0.48
N PRO A 222 12.71 2.73 -0.26
CA PRO A 222 13.34 3.72 -1.14
C PRO A 222 12.50 4.00 -2.39
N PHE A 223 12.78 5.13 -3.06
CA PHE A 223 12.28 5.37 -4.42
C PHE A 223 12.60 4.18 -5.33
N GLY A 224 11.66 3.86 -6.23
CA GLY A 224 11.83 2.75 -7.15
C GLY A 224 11.61 1.37 -6.54
N PHE A 225 11.34 1.27 -5.23
CA PHE A 225 11.05 0.00 -4.59
C PHE A 225 9.67 -0.52 -5.01
N GLY A 226 9.59 -1.82 -5.26
CA GLY A 226 8.34 -2.52 -5.55
C GLY A 226 8.61 -3.97 -5.87
N LEU A 227 7.87 -4.85 -5.22
CA LEU A 227 8.03 -6.29 -5.34
C LEU A 227 7.06 -6.86 -6.39
N SER A 228 7.35 -8.08 -6.84
CA SER A 228 6.56 -8.86 -7.78
C SER A 228 6.40 -10.28 -7.23
N TYR A 229 5.39 -11.02 -7.70
CA TYR A 229 5.35 -12.48 -7.53
C TYR A 229 6.41 -13.19 -8.39
N SER A 230 7.03 -12.45 -9.32
CA SER A 230 8.17 -12.89 -10.11
C SER A 230 9.50 -12.41 -9.55
N ARG A 231 10.58 -13.08 -9.96
CA ARG A 231 11.95 -12.73 -9.59
C ARG A 231 12.75 -12.42 -10.84
N PHE A 232 13.12 -11.16 -11.00
CA PHE A 232 13.97 -10.71 -12.08
C PHE A 232 15.43 -10.63 -11.65
N VAL A 233 16.34 -11.07 -12.51
CA VAL A 233 17.78 -10.99 -12.31
C VAL A 233 18.37 -10.15 -13.42
N TYR A 234 19.08 -9.10 -13.03
CA TYR A 234 19.84 -8.25 -13.93
C TYR A 234 21.28 -8.78 -14.03
N SER A 235 21.81 -8.84 -15.24
CA SER A 235 23.21 -9.21 -15.48
C SER A 235 23.76 -8.49 -16.70
N GLU A 236 25.08 -8.60 -16.92
CA GLU A 236 25.74 -8.15 -18.15
C GLU A 236 25.50 -6.66 -18.47
N LEU A 237 25.52 -5.79 -17.45
CA LEU A 237 25.48 -4.33 -17.68
C LEU A 237 26.70 -3.91 -18.50
N LYS A 238 26.46 -3.43 -19.72
CA LYS A 238 27.50 -3.15 -20.70
C LYS A 238 27.29 -1.79 -21.37
N PRO A 239 28.18 -0.81 -21.14
CA PRO A 239 28.20 0.41 -21.93
C PRO A 239 28.78 0.11 -23.32
N ALA A 240 28.33 0.86 -24.33
CA ALA A 240 28.83 0.71 -25.70
C ALA A 240 30.29 1.18 -25.87
N LYS A 241 30.72 2.17 -25.07
CA LYS A 241 32.08 2.70 -24.99
C LYS A 241 32.53 2.84 -23.54
N LYS A 242 33.84 2.92 -23.30
CA LYS A 242 34.44 3.16 -21.97
C LYS A 242 34.55 4.64 -21.62
N GLU A 243 34.69 5.49 -22.64
CA GLU A 243 34.88 6.93 -22.51
C GLU A 243 33.90 7.64 -23.43
N TYR A 244 33.45 8.82 -23.01
CA TYR A 244 32.52 9.67 -23.74
C TYR A 244 32.97 11.12 -23.63
N HIS A 245 32.75 11.90 -24.68
CA HIS A 245 32.97 13.34 -24.71
C HIS A 245 31.64 14.10 -24.54
N PRO A 246 31.69 15.37 -24.10
CA PRO A 246 30.50 16.22 -24.05
C PRO A 246 29.74 16.23 -25.38
N GLY A 247 28.42 16.04 -25.30
CA GLY A 247 27.54 15.96 -26.47
C GLY A 247 27.36 14.56 -27.05
N GLU A 248 28.11 13.55 -26.60
CA GLU A 248 27.90 12.17 -27.05
C GLU A 248 26.69 11.50 -26.36
N THR A 249 26.00 10.63 -27.10
CA THR A 249 24.95 9.76 -26.55
C THR A 249 25.56 8.54 -25.86
N VAL A 250 25.31 8.39 -24.56
CA VAL A 250 25.65 7.20 -23.79
C VAL A 250 24.65 6.09 -24.09
N ARG A 251 25.13 4.95 -24.60
CA ARG A 251 24.31 3.75 -24.82
C ARG A 251 24.75 2.65 -23.86
N VAL A 252 23.79 2.09 -23.14
CA VAL A 252 24.02 1.00 -22.19
C VAL A 252 23.00 -0.10 -22.47
N SER A 253 23.43 -1.34 -22.32
CA SER A 253 22.60 -2.54 -22.41
C SER A 253 22.69 -3.32 -21.10
N VAL A 254 21.61 -3.99 -20.72
CA VAL A 254 21.57 -4.89 -19.57
C VAL A 254 20.70 -6.08 -19.93
N LYS A 255 21.07 -7.27 -19.47
CA LYS A 255 20.27 -8.47 -19.64
C LYS A 255 19.34 -8.60 -18.44
N LEU A 256 18.06 -8.88 -18.74
CA LEU A 256 17.04 -9.12 -17.74
C LEU A 256 16.48 -10.53 -17.92
N GLN A 257 16.47 -11.33 -16.85
CA GLN A 257 15.92 -12.68 -16.87
C GLN A 257 14.85 -12.83 -15.78
N ASN A 258 13.67 -13.35 -16.16
CA ASN A 258 12.67 -13.79 -15.19
C ASN A 258 12.98 -15.23 -14.75
N ASN A 259 13.42 -15.38 -13.49
CA ASN A 259 13.76 -16.66 -12.86
C ASN A 259 12.63 -17.15 -11.94
N SER A 260 11.40 -16.79 -12.26
CA SER A 260 10.20 -17.33 -11.61
C SER A 260 9.35 -18.03 -12.67
N GLY A 261 8.70 -19.15 -12.34
CA GLY A 261 7.76 -19.81 -13.24
C GLY A 261 6.43 -19.05 -13.41
N ARG A 262 6.45 -17.72 -13.29
CA ARG A 262 5.28 -16.83 -13.36
C ARG A 262 5.59 -15.66 -14.26
N GLU A 263 4.63 -15.29 -15.12
CA GLU A 263 4.71 -14.06 -15.90
C GLU A 263 4.68 -12.84 -14.97
N GLY A 264 5.37 -11.77 -15.38
CA GLY A 264 5.46 -10.53 -14.62
C GLY A 264 6.09 -9.42 -15.45
N MET A 265 5.83 -8.18 -15.03
CA MET A 265 6.40 -6.97 -15.63
C MET A 265 7.42 -6.34 -14.65
N GLU A 266 8.56 -5.89 -15.19
CA GLU A 266 9.61 -5.23 -14.43
C GLU A 266 9.96 -3.88 -15.03
N THR A 267 9.90 -2.84 -14.19
CA THR A 267 10.33 -1.48 -14.57
C THR A 267 11.83 -1.35 -14.36
N VAL A 268 12.58 -1.38 -15.47
CA VAL A 268 14.04 -1.16 -15.47
C VAL A 268 14.31 0.33 -15.21
N GLN A 269 14.97 0.63 -14.09
CA GLN A 269 15.28 2.00 -13.67
C GLN A 269 16.76 2.29 -13.92
N VAL A 270 17.07 3.43 -14.53
CA VAL A 270 18.42 3.88 -14.84
C VAL A 270 18.71 5.16 -14.04
N PHE A 271 19.82 5.16 -13.30
CA PHE A 271 20.30 6.28 -12.49
C PHE A 271 21.71 6.66 -12.92
N VAL A 272 22.07 7.94 -12.76
CA VAL A 272 23.39 8.51 -13.08
C VAL A 272 23.85 9.36 -11.90
#